data_AF-A0A9D5GVR3-F1
#
_entry.id   AF-A0A9D5GVR3-F1
#
_cell.length_a   1.000
_cell.length_b   1.000
_cell.length_c   1.000
_cell.angle_alpha   90.00
_cell.angle_beta   90.00
_cell.angle_gamma   90.00
#
_symmetry.space_group_name_H-M   'P 1'
#
loop_
_entity.id
_entity.type
_entity.pdbx_description
1 polymer ?
#
loop_
_entity_poly.entity_id
_entity_poly.type
_entity_poly.pdbx_seq_one_letter_code
_entity_poly.pdbx_strand_id
1 'polypeptide(L)'
;MMQLIYEKLPSDIASRHVLLLDPVLATGSSAVKAISLLLKKGVLESNIIFLNLIAAPQGINAVCERFPMMKLVTSEIDASLNESSRVIPGLGEFGDRYFATDD
;
A
#
# COMPACT_ATOMS: atom_id res chain seq x y z
N MET A 1 16.73 1.25 6.17
CA MET A 1 15.62 2.01 5.54
C MET A 1 15.21 1.29 4.28
N MET A 2 13.92 0.97 4.08
CA MET A 2 13.45 0.35 2.83
C MET A 2 13.77 1.25 1.63
N GLN A 3 14.29 0.67 0.55
CA GLN A 3 14.82 1.39 -0.60
C GLN A 3 14.00 1.05 -1.85
N LEU A 4 13.86 2.00 -2.77
CA LEU A 4 13.32 1.71 -4.11
C LEU A 4 14.35 0.86 -4.86
N ILE A 5 14.02 -0.42 -5.08
CA ILE A 5 14.90 -1.37 -5.78
C ILE A 5 14.70 -1.28 -7.29
N TYR A 6 13.44 -1.21 -7.73
CA TYR A 6 13.05 -1.19 -9.14
C TYR A 6 11.75 -0.41 -9.34
N GLU A 7 11.66 0.33 -10.45
CA GLU A 7 10.40 0.88 -10.95
C GLU A 7 10.34 0.75 -12.47
N LYS A 8 9.13 0.49 -13.00
CA LYS A 8 8.82 0.60 -14.41
C LYS A 8 7.37 1.04 -14.55
N LEU A 9 7.19 2.27 -15.03
CA LEU A 9 5.90 2.95 -15.08
C LEU A 9 5.63 3.44 -16.51
N PRO A 10 4.36 3.63 -16.90
CA PRO A 10 4.03 4.31 -18.16
C PRO A 10 4.73 5.68 -18.24
N SER A 11 5.22 6.04 -19.42
CA SER A 11 5.92 7.31 -19.64
C SER A 11 5.03 8.53 -19.40
N ASP A 12 3.72 8.35 -19.52
CA ASP A 12 2.67 9.36 -19.33
C ASP A 12 1.93 9.20 -17.99
N ILE A 13 2.50 8.52 -16.99
CA ILE A 13 1.82 8.25 -15.72
C ILE A 13 1.29 9.51 -15.02
N ALA A 14 1.96 10.65 -15.19
CA ALA A 14 1.57 11.93 -14.58
C ALA A 14 0.15 12.39 -14.93
N SER A 15 -0.37 12.02 -16.11
CA SER A 15 -1.71 12.40 -16.58
C SER A 15 -2.76 11.30 -16.39
N ARG A 16 -2.45 10.23 -15.63
CA ARG A 16 -3.34 9.07 -15.45
C ARG A 16 -3.97 9.01 -14.08
N HIS A 17 -5.06 8.24 -13.98
CA HIS A 17 -5.53 7.66 -12.72
C HIS A 17 -4.72 6.40 -12.42
N VAL A 18 -4.31 6.25 -11.17
CA VAL A 18 -3.48 5.13 -10.72
C VAL A 18 -4.27 4.27 -9.74
N LEU A 19 -4.43 3.00 -10.09
CA LEU A 19 -4.82 1.97 -9.13
C LEU A 19 -3.53 1.41 -8.51
N LEU A 20 -3.22 1.83 -7.29
CA LEU A 20 -2.10 1.28 -6.54
C LEU A 20 -2.58 0.00 -5.83
N LEU A 21 -1.92 -1.12 -6.09
CA LEU A 21 -2.36 -2.44 -5.62
C LEU A 21 -1.36 -2.97 -4.60
N ASP A 22 -1.81 -3.21 -3.37
CA ASP A 22 -1.04 -3.92 -2.33
C ASP A 22 -2.04 -4.69 -1.45
N PRO A 23 -2.00 -6.03 -1.40
CA PRO A 23 -3.01 -6.81 -0.69
C PRO A 23 -3.09 -6.51 0.81
N VAL A 24 -1.97 -6.15 1.45
CA VAL A 24 -1.88 -6.02 2.91
C VAL A 24 -1.34 -4.64 3.30
N LEU A 25 -2.20 -3.80 3.86
CA LEU A 25 -1.78 -2.53 4.47
C LEU A 25 -1.47 -2.72 5.96
N ALA A 26 -0.21 -3.07 6.26
CA ALA A 26 0.26 -3.26 7.64
C ALA A 26 0.68 -1.92 8.30
N THR A 27 1.98 -1.59 8.29
CA THR A 27 2.49 -0.33 8.87
C THR A 27 2.30 0.89 7.96
N GLY A 28 1.93 0.67 6.68
CA GLY A 28 1.87 1.71 5.66
C GLY A 28 3.23 2.18 5.12
N SER A 29 4.34 1.68 5.65
CA SER A 29 5.68 2.14 5.24
C SER A 29 5.96 1.96 3.74
N SER A 30 5.56 0.83 3.16
CA SER A 30 5.73 0.49 1.73
C SER A 30 4.87 1.41 0.86
N ALA A 31 3.58 1.48 1.18
CA ALA A 31 2.61 2.34 0.54
C ALA A 31 3.06 3.81 0.53
N VAL A 32 3.53 4.34 1.65
CA VAL A 32 4.02 5.72 1.75
C VAL A 32 5.13 6.01 0.74
N LYS A 33 6.06 5.08 0.55
CA LYS A 33 7.16 5.26 -0.42
C LYS A 33 6.67 5.16 -1.86
N ALA A 34 5.79 4.20 -2.15
CA ALA A 34 5.20 4.04 -3.47
C ALA A 34 4.37 5.28 -3.88
N ILE A 35 3.52 5.78 -2.98
CA ILE A 35 2.72 6.99 -3.22
C ILE A 35 3.64 8.21 -3.38
N SER A 36 4.64 8.38 -2.53
CA SER A 36 5.62 9.48 -2.66
C SER A 36 6.36 9.45 -4.01
N LEU A 37 6.66 8.26 -4.53
CA LEU A 37 7.27 8.09 -5.85
C LEU A 37 6.31 8.52 -6.97
N LEU A 38 5.04 8.11 -6.92
CA LEU A 38 4.01 8.53 -7.89
C LEU A 38 3.85 10.05 -7.90
N LEU A 39 3.76 10.69 -6.73
CA LEU A 39 3.70 12.15 -6.62
C LEU A 39 4.95 12.81 -7.21
N LYS A 40 6.15 12.26 -6.93
CA LYS A 40 7.42 12.75 -7.53
C LYS A 40 7.42 12.61 -9.05
N LYS A 41 6.69 11.65 -9.61
CA LYS A 41 6.51 11.47 -11.06
C LYS A 41 5.41 12.35 -11.64
N GLY A 42 4.78 13.20 -10.85
CA GLY A 42 3.76 14.16 -11.28
C GLY A 42 2.33 13.63 -11.25
N VAL A 43 2.09 12.44 -10.71
CA VAL A 43 0.72 11.95 -10.49
C VAL A 43 0.04 12.83 -9.44
N LEU A 44 -1.17 13.31 -9.73
CA LEU A 44 -1.97 14.03 -8.74
C LEU A 44 -2.44 13.08 -7.65
N GLU A 45 -2.31 13.47 -6.39
CA GLU A 45 -2.69 12.63 -5.24
C GLU A 45 -4.16 12.17 -5.31
N SER A 46 -5.07 13.06 -5.71
CA SER A 46 -6.49 12.75 -5.92
C SER A 46 -6.78 11.75 -7.04
N ASN A 47 -5.79 11.49 -7.90
CA ASN A 47 -5.90 10.51 -8.97
C ASN A 47 -5.42 9.12 -8.56
N ILE A 48 -4.93 8.96 -7.33
CA ILE A 48 -4.48 7.68 -6.78
C ILE A 48 -5.64 7.04 -6.01
N ILE A 49 -5.95 5.80 -6.38
CA ILE A 49 -6.82 4.91 -5.62
C ILE A 49 -5.96 3.76 -5.12
N PHE A 50 -5.76 3.68 -3.81
CA PHE A 50 -5.03 2.61 -3.17
C PHE A 50 -5.97 1.48 -2.77
N LEU A 51 -5.77 0.31 -3.37
CA LEU A 51 -6.59 -0.88 -3.19
C LEU A 51 -5.86 -1.91 -2.33
N ASN A 52 -6.53 -2.34 -1.25
CA ASN A 52 -6.07 -3.37 -0.33
C ASN A 52 -7.13 -4.46 -0.14
N LEU A 53 -6.70 -5.66 0.26
CA LEU A 53 -7.63 -6.68 0.74
C LEU A 53 -7.89 -6.49 2.24
N ILE A 54 -6.80 -6.34 3.00
CA ILE A 54 -6.84 -6.19 4.46
C ILE A 54 -5.94 -5.05 4.90
N ALA A 55 -6.38 -4.31 5.92
CA ALA A 55 -5.64 -3.18 6.46
C ALA A 55 -5.65 -3.18 7.99
N ALA A 56 -4.57 -2.69 8.61
CA ALA A 56 -4.55 -2.37 10.03
C ALA A 56 -4.79 -0.86 10.25
N PRO A 57 -5.47 -0.45 11.34
CA PRO A 57 -5.73 0.96 11.66
C PRO A 57 -4.46 1.82 11.65
N GLN A 58 -3.34 1.27 12.12
CA GLN A 58 -2.03 1.95 12.13
C GLN A 58 -1.58 2.32 10.71
N GLY A 59 -1.71 1.40 9.75
CA GLY A 59 -1.35 1.64 8.35
C GLY A 59 -2.30 2.60 7.65
N ILE A 60 -3.61 2.51 7.94
CA ILE A 60 -4.61 3.44 7.43
C ILE A 60 -4.26 4.86 7.88
N ASN A 61 -4.05 5.08 9.18
CA ASN A 61 -3.71 6.40 9.70
C ASN A 61 -2.41 6.93 9.08
N ALA A 62 -1.35 6.11 9.05
CA ALA A 62 -0.06 6.51 8.49
C ALA A 62 -0.14 6.96 7.01
N VAL A 63 -1.00 6.33 6.22
CA VAL A 63 -1.17 6.66 4.80
C VAL A 63 -2.13 7.83 4.63
N CYS A 64 -3.30 7.80 5.24
CA CYS A 64 -4.36 8.81 5.06
C CYS A 64 -3.99 10.18 5.67
N GLU A 65 -3.25 10.21 6.78
CA GLU A 65 -2.74 11.48 7.34
C GLU A 65 -1.72 12.15 6.41
N ARG A 66 -0.94 11.34 5.69
CA ARG A 66 0.12 11.83 4.80
C ARG A 66 -0.38 12.17 3.40
N PHE A 67 -1.41 11.47 2.93
CA PHE A 67 -1.99 11.62 1.60
C PHE A 67 -3.52 11.75 1.69
N PRO A 68 -4.04 12.87 2.23
CA PRO A 68 -5.46 13.05 2.52
C PRO A 68 -6.37 13.14 1.28
N MET A 69 -5.83 13.41 0.10
CA MET A 69 -6.59 13.51 -1.16
C MET A 69 -6.73 12.15 -1.87
N MET A 70 -5.89 11.18 -1.51
CA MET A 70 -5.93 9.83 -2.07
C MET A 70 -7.19 9.07 -1.59
N LYS A 71 -7.75 8.22 -2.45
CA LYS A 71 -8.80 7.28 -2.03
C LYS A 71 -8.20 5.95 -1.58
N LEU A 72 -8.50 5.50 -0.38
CA LEU A 72 -8.19 4.16 0.11
C LEU A 72 -9.45 3.29 0.04
N VAL A 73 -9.33 2.09 -0.53
CA VAL A 73 -10.40 1.09 -0.56
C VAL A 73 -9.82 -0.23 -0.06
N THR A 74 -10.40 -0.77 1.02
CA THR A 74 -10.04 -2.07 1.59
C THR A 74 -11.28 -2.92 1.77
N SER A 75 -11.15 -4.25 1.74
CA SER A 75 -12.27 -5.15 2.00
C SER A 75 -12.50 -5.34 3.50
N GLU A 76 -11.42 -5.47 4.27
CA GLU A 76 -11.45 -5.69 5.71
C GLU A 76 -10.49 -4.75 6.46
N ILE A 77 -10.83 -4.46 7.71
CA ILE A 77 -9.97 -3.73 8.66
C ILE A 77 -9.82 -4.60 9.91
N ASP A 78 -8.60 -5.06 10.14
CA ASP A 78 -8.27 -5.99 11.23
C ASP A 78 -7.76 -5.26 12.48
N ALA A 79 -7.72 -5.98 13.60
CA ALA A 79 -7.62 -5.36 14.93
C ALA A 79 -6.34 -4.54 15.14
N SER A 80 -5.18 -5.10 14.80
CA SER A 80 -3.90 -4.45 15.04
C SER A 80 -2.75 -5.10 14.28
N LEU A 81 -1.53 -4.69 14.63
CA LEU A 81 -0.29 -5.36 14.24
C LEU A 81 0.28 -6.12 15.45
N ASN A 82 0.94 -7.25 15.19
CA ASN A 82 1.78 -7.94 16.18
C ASN A 82 3.20 -7.34 16.26
N GLU A 83 4.06 -7.91 17.12
CA GLU A 83 5.44 -7.44 17.32
C GLU A 83 6.31 -7.50 16.06
N SER A 84 5.98 -8.39 15.12
CA SER A 84 6.62 -8.49 13.81
C SER A 84 5.98 -7.58 12.76
N SER A 85 5.13 -6.63 13.15
CA SER A 85 4.41 -5.71 12.26
C SER A 85 3.49 -6.39 11.24
N ARG A 86 2.98 -7.60 11.56
CA ARG A 86 1.98 -8.30 10.75
C ARG A 86 0.58 -7.99 11.25
N VAL A 87 -0.37 -7.84 10.32
CA VAL A 87 -1.79 -7.65 10.63
C VAL A 87 -2.33 -8.86 11.40
N ILE A 88 -3.11 -8.64 12.45
CA ILE A 88 -3.77 -9.68 13.23
C ILE A 88 -5.29 -9.40 13.39
N PRO A 89 -6.18 -10.41 13.24
CA PRO A 89 -5.92 -11.85 12.98
C PRO A 89 -5.16 -12.15 11.68
N GLY A 90 -5.32 -11.31 10.66
CA GLY A 90 -4.53 -11.31 9.45
C GLY A 90 -4.80 -12.49 8.53
N LEU A 91 -3.92 -12.61 7.52
CA LEU A 91 -3.95 -13.69 6.54
C LEU A 91 -2.59 -14.36 6.33
N GLY A 92 -1.65 -14.15 7.25
CA GLY A 92 -0.26 -14.62 7.11
C GLY A 92 0.52 -13.84 6.05
N GLU A 93 1.53 -14.46 5.45
CA GLU A 93 2.31 -13.87 4.36
C GLU A 93 1.57 -14.05 3.02
N PHE A 94 0.89 -12.99 2.57
CA PHE A 94 0.07 -13.05 1.35
C PHE A 94 0.87 -13.53 0.13
N GLY A 95 2.08 -12.97 -0.05
CA GLY A 95 2.93 -13.28 -1.20
C GLY A 95 3.25 -14.77 -1.26
N ASP A 96 3.75 -15.32 -0.16
CA ASP A 96 4.13 -16.73 -0.10
C ASP A 96 2.95 -17.64 -0.36
N ARG A 97 1.81 -17.36 0.27
CA ARG A 97 0.57 -18.15 0.09
C ARG A 97 0.01 -18.05 -1.32
N TYR A 98 0.08 -16.88 -1.94
CA TYR A 98 -0.48 -16.64 -3.27
C TYR A 98 0.41 -17.23 -4.38
N PHE A 99 1.73 -17.14 -4.22
CA PHE A 99 2.71 -17.67 -5.17
C PHE A 99 3.16 -19.10 -4.87
N ALA A 100 2.66 -19.71 -3.79
CA ALA A 100 3.03 -21.03 -3.31
C ALA A 100 4.55 -21.17 -3.09
N THR A 101 5.12 -20.23 -2.35
CA THR A 101 6.53 -20.20 -1.93
C THR A 101 6.69 -20.35 -0.41
N ASP A 102 5.64 -20.78 0.27
CA ASP A 102 5.70 -21.29 1.64
C ASP A 102 6.27 -22.72 1.64
N ASP A 103 7.38 -22.92 2.35
CA ASP A 103 7.98 -24.24 2.61
C ASP A 103 7.19 -25.06 3.64
#